data_AF-A0A928RVF1-F1
#
_entry.id   AF-A0A928RVF1-F1
#
_cell.length_a   1.000
_cell.length_b   1.000
_cell.length_c   1.000
_cell.angle_alpha   90.00
_cell.angle_beta   90.00
_cell.angle_gamma   90.00
#
_symmetry.space_group_name_H-M   'P 1'
#
loop_
_entity.id
_entity.type
_entity.pdbx_description
1 polymer ?
#
loop_
_entity_poly.entity_id
_entity_poly.type
_entity_poly.pdbx_seq_one_letter_code
_entity_poly.pdbx_strand_id
1 'polypeptide(L)' 'MEEKEIYLTPMETKILDLFADGKDKDKVKQILGISAPTLTSHLVRIYQKLYLEGKDQLLRAVLWYIKNYWER' A
#
# COMPACT_ATOMS: atom_id res chain seq x y z
N MET A 1 1.75 -25.68 -1.08
CA MET A 1 1.08 -24.43 -1.47
C MET A 1 2.14 -23.61 -2.16
N GLU A 2 2.02 -23.30 -3.45
CA GLU A 2 2.99 -22.42 -4.11
C GLU A 2 2.95 -21.06 -3.41
N GLU A 3 4.10 -20.61 -2.90
CA GLU A 3 4.27 -19.22 -2.46
C GLU A 3 4.12 -18.34 -3.70
N LYS A 4 2.91 -17.82 -3.91
CA LYS A 4 2.67 -16.88 -5.00
C LYS A 4 3.39 -15.58 -4.64
N GLU A 5 4.45 -15.29 -5.39
CA GLU A 5 5.23 -14.07 -5.19
C GLU A 5 4.31 -12.85 -5.35
N ILE A 6 4.21 -12.05 -4.29
CA ILE A 6 3.35 -10.87 -4.25
C ILE A 6 4.06 -9.75 -5.00
N TYR A 7 3.49 -9.30 -6.12
CA TYR A 7 4.04 -8.20 -6.91
C TYR A 7 3.20 -6.91 -6.80
N LEU A 8 3.77 -5.89 -6.17
CA LEU A 8 3.22 -4.54 -6.17
C LEU A 8 3.65 -3.77 -7.42
N THR A 9 2.73 -3.03 -8.01
CA THR A 9 3.07 -2.12 -9.11
C THR A 9 3.88 -0.93 -8.60
N PRO A 10 4.63 -0.23 -9.48
CA PRO A 10 5.38 0.96 -9.07
C PRO A 10 4.53 2.04 -8.36
N MET A 11 3.26 2.18 -8.73
CA MET A 11 2.36 3.13 -8.05
C MET A 11 1.94 2.64 -6.67
N GLU A 12 1.67 1.35 -6.51
CA GLU A 12 1.29 0.76 -5.23
C GLU A 12 2.46 0.78 -4.24
N THR A 13 3.68 0.50 -4.72
CA THR A 13 4.92 0.65 -3.95
C THR A 13 5.08 2.09 -3.45
N LYS A 14 5.01 3.09 -4.33
CA LYS A 14 5.09 4.51 -3.94
C LYS A 14 4.04 4.92 -2.92
N ILE A 15 2.83 4.37 -3.01
CA ILE A 15 1.77 4.63 -2.04
C ILE A 15 2.15 4.08 -0.67
N LEU A 16 2.61 2.82 -0.60
CA LEU A 16 3.05 2.21 0.65
C LEU A 16 4.30 2.88 1.21
N ASP A 17 5.20 3.38 0.35
CA ASP A 17 6.36 4.14 0.77
C ASP A 17 5.96 5.37 1.58
N LEU A 18 5.05 6.16 1.03
CA LEU A 18 4.58 7.38 1.70
C LEU A 18 3.86 7.07 3.01
N PHE A 19 3.10 5.97 3.08
CA PHE A 19 2.48 5.57 4.34
C PHE A 19 3.50 5.07 5.38
N ALA A 20 4.54 4.34 4.96
CA ALA A 20 5.64 3.93 5.82
C ALA A 20 6.46 5.14 6.33
N ASP A 21 6.58 6.20 5.51
CA ASP A 21 7.09 7.53 5.90
C ASP A 21 6.16 8.35 6.82
N GLY A 22 5.05 7.75 7.27
CA GLY A 22 4.08 8.37 8.17
C GLY A 22 3.20 9.43 7.51
N LYS A 23 3.09 9.47 6.17
CA LYS A 23 2.16 10.40 5.49
C LYS A 23 0.73 9.90 5.63
N ASP A 24 -0.19 10.82 5.90
CA ASP A 24 -1.62 10.52 5.87
C ASP A 24 -2.16 10.50 4.43
N LYS A 25 -3.43 10.11 4.27
CA LYS A 25 -4.08 9.99 2.97
C LYS A 25 -4.14 11.31 2.21
N ASP A 26 -4.29 12.44 2.90
CA ASP A 26 -4.36 13.75 2.26
C ASP A 26 -3.01 14.15 1.69
N LYS A 27 -1.94 13.90 2.45
CA LYS A 27 -0.58 14.14 2.02
C LYS A 27 -0.15 13.22 0.88
N VAL A 28 -0.55 11.94 0.92
CA VAL A 28 -0.32 10.99 -0.18
C VAL A 28 -0.98 11.47 -1.47
N LYS A 29 -2.26 11.86 -1.42
CA LYS A 29 -2.98 12.41 -2.59
C LYS A 29 -2.27 13.65 -3.15
N GLN A 30 -1.86 14.56 -2.26
CA GLN A 30 -1.17 15.79 -2.64
C GLN A 30 0.16 15.50 -3.33
N ILE A 31 0.98 14.60 -2.77
CA ILE A 31 2.31 14.27 -3.30
C ILE A 31 2.19 13.55 -4.65
N LEU A 32 1.24 12.62 -4.78
CA LEU A 32 1.07 11.83 -6.00
C LEU A 32 0.20 12.52 -7.06
N GLY A 33 -0.44 13.65 -6.73
CA GLY A 33 -1.35 14.35 -7.63
C GLY A 33 -2.60 13.54 -8.00
N ILE A 34 -3.09 12.68 -7.11
CA ILE A 34 -4.22 11.78 -7.38
C ILE A 34 -5.48 12.13 -6.57
N SER A 35 -6.64 11.78 -7.12
CA SER A 35 -7.93 11.95 -6.46
C SER A 35 -8.12 10.94 -5.31
N ALA A 36 -9.02 11.24 -4.37
CA ALA A 36 -9.40 10.31 -3.31
C ALA A 36 -9.97 8.98 -3.85
N PRO A 37 -10.87 8.95 -4.85
CA PRO A 37 -11.31 7.71 -5.48
C PRO A 37 -10.15 6.89 -6.08
N THR A 38 -9.17 7.57 -6.70
CA THR A 38 -7.98 6.92 -7.26
C THR A 38 -7.14 6.27 -6.16
N LEU A 39 -6.86 6.98 -5.07
CA LEU A 39 -6.13 6.43 -3.93
C LEU A 39 -6.86 5.22 -3.33
N THR A 40 -8.18 5.31 -3.14
CA THR A 40 -8.99 4.18 -2.66
C THR A 40 -8.90 2.97 -3.58
N SER A 41 -8.90 3.18 -4.89
CA SER A 41 -8.79 2.09 -5.87
C SER A 41 -7.44 1.38 -5.80
N HIS A 42 -6.35 2.13 -5.63
CA HIS A 42 -5.03 1.55 -5.38
C HIS A 42 -4.98 0.77 -4.06
N LEU A 43 -5.53 1.33 -2.97
CA LEU A 43 -5.58 0.65 -1.68
C LEU A 43 -6.33 -0.67 -1.74
N VAL A 44 -7.49 -0.72 -2.42
CA VAL A 44 -8.25 -1.97 -2.61
C VAL A 44 -7.41 -3.03 -3.34
N ARG A 45 -6.70 -2.65 -4.41
CA ARG A 45 -5.82 -3.57 -5.15
C ARG A 45 -4.65 -4.06 -4.30
N ILE A 46 -4.04 -3.18 -3.51
CA ILE A 46 -3.01 -3.54 -2.54
C ILE A 46 -3.57 -4.59 -1.58
N TYR A 47 -4.72 -4.34 -0.96
CA TYR A 47 -5.30 -5.27 0.02
C TYR A 47 -5.63 -6.63 -0.60
N GLN A 48 -6.15 -6.66 -1.83
CA GLN A 48 -6.41 -7.91 -2.56
C GLN A 48 -5.13 -8.68 -2.85
N LYS A 49 -4.05 -8.01 -3.27
CA LYS A 49 -2.74 -8.65 -3.52
C LYS A 49 -2.11 -9.19 -2.25
N LEU A 50 -2.33 -8.52 -1.13
CA LEU A 50 -1.81 -8.92 0.18
C LEU A 50 -2.74 -9.87 0.93
N TYR A 51 -3.87 -10.29 0.32
CA TYR A 51 -4.89 -11.12 0.95
C TYR A 51 -5.35 -10.56 2.31
N LEU A 52 -5.43 -9.23 2.42
CA LEU A 52 -5.82 -8.51 3.63
C LEU A 52 -7.30 -8.23 3.62
N GLU A 53 -7.98 -8.66 4.68
CA GLU A 53 -9.39 -8.41 4.92
C GLU A 53 -9.60 -7.81 6.31
N GLY A 54 -10.80 -7.26 6.55
CA GLY A 54 -11.23 -6.76 7.85
C GLY A 54 -10.84 -5.32 8.14
N LYS A 55 -10.81 -4.97 9.42
CA LYS A 55 -10.38 -3.64 9.88
C LYS A 55 -8.85 -3.54 9.80
N ASP A 56 -8.34 -2.31 9.77
CA ASP A 56 -6.89 -2.01 9.82
C ASP A 56 -6.06 -2.52 8.63
N GLN A 57 -6.69 -2.77 7.48
CA GLN A 57 -6.02 -3.21 6.25
C GLN A 57 -4.83 -2.32 5.87
N LEU A 58 -4.95 -1.00 6.04
CA LEU A 58 -3.87 -0.06 5.72
C LEU A 58 -2.64 -0.31 6.59
N LEU A 59 -2.83 -0.41 7.92
CA LEU A 59 -1.73 -0.63 8.84
C LEU A 59 -1.04 -1.98 8.56
N ARG A 60 -1.84 -3.03 8.32
CA ARG A 60 -1.33 -4.37 7.99
C ARG A 60 -0.56 -4.37 6.67
N ALA A 61 -1.03 -3.63 5.66
CA ALA A 61 -0.33 -3.49 4.39
C ALA A 61 1.02 -2.77 4.55
N VAL A 62 1.05 -1.70 5.35
CA VAL A 62 2.29 -0.95 5.64
C VAL A 62 3.28 -1.80 6.43
N LEU A 63 2.82 -2.51 7.47
CA LEU A 63 3.70 -3.40 8.25
C LEU A 63 4.28 -4.53 7.40
N TRP A 64 3.44 -5.13 6.54
CA TRP A 64 3.91 -6.13 5.59
C TRP A 64 4.96 -5.52 4.64
N TYR A 65 4.72 -4.31 4.12
CA TYR A 65 5.65 -3.63 3.23
C TYR A 65 6.99 -3.35 3.90
N ILE A 66 6.97 -2.79 5.12
CA ILE A 66 8.16 -2.50 5.90
C ILE A 66 8.99 -3.77 6.11
N LYS A 67 8.34 -4.86 6.54
CA LYS A 67 9.00 -6.14 6.81
C LYS A 67 9.67 -6.77 5.58
N ASN A 68 9.13 -6.55 4.38
CA ASN A 68 9.57 -7.26 3.16
C ASN A 68 10.40 -6.40 2.20
N TYR A 69 10.35 -5.07 2.30
CA TYR A 69 10.97 -4.16 1.31
C TYR A 69 11.77 -3.00 1.91
N TRP A 70 11.46 -2.53 3.13
CA TRP A 70 11.99 -1.26 3.67
C TRP A 70 13.42 -1.33 4.24
N GLU A 71 14.12 -2.44 4.05
CA GLU A 71 15.54 -2.62 4.40
C GLU A 71 16.40 -3.04 3.20
N ARG A 72 15.95 -2.75 1.96
CA ARG A 72 16.72 -2.96 0.73
C ARG A 72 17.15 -1.66 0.07
#